data_AF-A0A9Q1BRS1-F1
#
_entry.id   AF-A0A9Q1BRS1-F1
#
_cell.length_a   1.000
_cell.length_b   1.000
_cell.length_c   1.000
_cell.angle_alpha   90.00
_cell.angle_beta   90.00
_cell.angle_gamma   90.00
#
_symmetry.space_group_name_H-M   'P 1'
#
loop_
_entity.id
_entity.type
_entity.pdbx_description
1 polymer ?
#
loop_
_entity_poly.entity_id
_entity_poly.type
_entity_poly.pdbx_seq_one_letter_code
_entity_poly.pdbx_strand_id
1 'polypeptide(L)'
;MIIADNLASHQLGGFMESFRATRICRFCMCTYEELTSDKLKTSFTTRAEEVHNRHIVLVQKDQTLASIYGVKCDSALNKLHYFHVSRGLPPNPMHDFLEGVMPKIWGEVLTNFVQRKSISIDQFNHTLAHFRYKGTDKAKKPSPLTWKSGQVCVKQTASQMHYPMKIGLLVLGDSILET
;
A
#
# COMPACT_ATOMS: atom_id res chain seq x y z
N MET A 1 -5.41 -15.37 12.67
CA MET A 1 -5.10 -14.28 11.72
C MET A 1 -3.82 -14.65 10.99
N ILE A 2 -3.71 -14.36 9.69
CA ILE A 2 -2.54 -14.69 8.87
C ILE A 2 -2.01 -13.41 8.24
N ILE A 3 -0.73 -13.11 8.45
CA ILE A 3 -0.06 -11.95 7.85
C ILE A 3 0.63 -12.42 6.57
N ALA A 4 0.30 -11.79 5.46
CA ALA A 4 0.90 -12.04 4.16
C ALA A 4 0.87 -10.74 3.33
N ASP A 5 1.70 -10.64 2.29
CA ASP A 5 1.55 -9.56 1.31
C ASP A 5 0.20 -9.66 0.57
N ASN A 6 -0.12 -8.70 -0.29
CA ASN A 6 -1.40 -8.69 -1.00
C ASN A 6 -1.58 -9.92 -1.91
N LEU A 7 -0.53 -10.33 -2.63
CA LEU A 7 -0.62 -11.44 -3.57
C LEU A 7 -0.86 -12.77 -2.84
N ALA A 8 -0.05 -13.05 -1.82
CA ALA A 8 -0.17 -14.23 -0.99
C ALA A 8 -1.48 -14.24 -0.18
N SER A 9 -1.94 -13.08 0.32
CA SER A 9 -3.25 -12.98 0.99
C SER A 9 -4.39 -13.34 0.04
N HIS A 10 -4.35 -12.88 -1.22
CA HIS A 10 -5.38 -13.22 -2.21
C HIS A 10 -5.33 -14.71 -2.54
N GLN A 11 -4.13 -15.25 -2.73
CA GLN A 11 -3.93 -16.67 -3.02
C GLN A 11 -4.47 -17.56 -1.89
N LEU A 12 -4.09 -17.28 -0.64
CA LEU A 12 -4.56 -18.01 0.55
C LEU A 12 -6.08 -17.86 0.75
N GLY A 13 -6.60 -16.68 0.45
CA GLY A 13 -8.00 -16.34 0.66
C GLY A 13 -8.97 -16.81 -0.44
N GLY A 14 -8.47 -17.40 -1.53
CA GLY A 14 -9.32 -17.75 -2.68
C GLY A 14 -9.80 -16.54 -3.48
N PHE A 15 -9.14 -15.40 -3.36
CA PHE A 15 -9.41 -14.19 -4.14
C PHE A 15 -8.63 -14.18 -5.47
N MET A 16 -9.00 -13.29 -6.37
CA MET A 16 -8.32 -13.09 -7.65
C MET A 16 -6.98 -12.37 -7.48
N GLU A 17 -5.88 -12.98 -7.90
CA GLU A 17 -4.53 -12.40 -7.83
C GLU A 17 -4.18 -11.40 -8.94
N SER A 18 -5.02 -11.30 -9.97
CA SER A 18 -4.75 -10.40 -11.10
C SER A 18 -4.90 -8.92 -10.75
N PHE A 19 -5.57 -8.60 -9.62
CA PHE A 19 -5.93 -7.24 -9.21
C PHE A 19 -6.66 -6.45 -10.31
N ARG A 20 -7.36 -7.15 -11.21
CA ARG A 20 -8.13 -6.59 -12.34
C ARG A 20 -9.61 -6.98 -12.31
N ALA A 21 -10.03 -7.74 -11.31
CA ALA A 21 -11.43 -8.07 -11.09
C ALA A 21 -12.25 -6.79 -10.84
N THR A 22 -13.55 -6.82 -11.11
CA THR A 22 -14.42 -5.70 -10.77
C THR A 22 -14.36 -5.40 -9.28
N ARG A 23 -14.29 -6.41 -8.40
CA ARG A 23 -14.19 -6.22 -6.93
C ARG A 23 -12.90 -6.77 -6.37
N ILE A 24 -11.81 -6.03 -6.54
CA ILE A 24 -10.47 -6.44 -6.11
C ILE A 24 -10.27 -6.44 -4.60
N CYS A 25 -11.02 -5.63 -3.84
CA CYS A 25 -10.74 -5.45 -2.42
C CYS A 25 -11.22 -6.66 -1.60
N ARG A 26 -10.33 -7.21 -0.77
CA ARG A 26 -10.67 -8.29 0.17
C ARG A 26 -11.51 -7.82 1.38
N PHE A 27 -11.49 -6.53 1.69
CA PHE A 27 -12.14 -5.96 2.87
C PHE A 27 -13.53 -5.36 2.58
N CYS A 28 -13.75 -4.87 1.36
CA CYS A 28 -14.98 -4.18 0.99
C CYS A 28 -15.48 -4.61 -0.39
N MET A 29 -16.67 -4.14 -0.73
CA MET A 29 -17.41 -4.46 -1.96
C MET A 29 -17.24 -3.39 -3.05
N CYS A 30 -16.24 -2.52 -2.90
CA CYS A 30 -15.95 -1.48 -3.88
C CYS A 30 -15.64 -2.08 -5.25
N THR A 31 -16.01 -1.36 -6.30
CA THR A 31 -15.56 -1.71 -7.64
C THR A 31 -14.20 -1.08 -7.96
N TYR A 32 -13.52 -1.63 -8.97
CA TYR A 32 -12.26 -1.08 -9.46
C TYR A 32 -12.44 0.37 -9.92
N GLU A 33 -13.55 0.66 -10.61
CA GLU A 33 -13.90 2.00 -11.06
C GLU A 33 -14.11 2.97 -9.89
N GLU A 34 -14.73 2.52 -8.79
CA GLU A 34 -14.88 3.33 -7.58
C GLU A 34 -13.53 3.59 -6.91
N LEU A 35 -12.61 2.62 -6.92
CA LEU A 35 -11.27 2.78 -6.33
C LEU A 35 -10.39 3.75 -7.12
N THR A 36 -10.52 3.78 -8.44
CA THR A 36 -9.75 4.67 -9.31
C THR A 36 -10.44 5.99 -9.60
N SER A 37 -11.60 6.25 -8.97
CA SER A 37 -12.31 7.51 -9.12
C SER A 37 -11.57 8.64 -8.40
N ASP A 38 -11.49 9.81 -9.03
CA ASP A 38 -11.01 11.04 -8.38
C ASP A 38 -11.95 11.53 -7.28
N LYS A 39 -13.17 10.98 -7.19
CA LYS A 39 -14.12 11.31 -6.14
C LYS A 39 -13.79 10.51 -4.89
N LEU A 40 -13.38 11.22 -3.84
CA LEU A 40 -13.16 10.63 -2.52
C LEU A 40 -14.46 10.06 -1.98
N LYS A 41 -14.63 8.74 -2.07
CA LYS A 41 -15.72 8.04 -1.39
C LYS A 41 -15.31 7.83 0.06
N THR A 42 -16.09 8.36 0.99
CA THR A 42 -15.78 8.33 2.43
C THR A 42 -16.06 6.96 3.07
N SER A 43 -16.85 6.11 2.41
CA SER A 43 -17.21 4.79 2.94
C SER A 43 -17.49 3.78 1.84
N PHE A 44 -17.06 2.54 2.07
CA PHE A 44 -17.39 1.39 1.23
C PHE A 44 -18.13 0.34 2.05
N THR A 45 -19.06 -0.37 1.40
CA THR A 45 -19.74 -1.50 2.02
C THR A 45 -18.74 -2.60 2.34
N THR A 46 -18.70 -3.04 3.59
CA THR A 46 -17.79 -4.10 4.04
C THR A 46 -18.10 -5.43 3.35
N ARG A 47 -17.08 -6.22 3.04
CA ARG A 47 -17.24 -7.59 2.53
C ARG A 47 -17.55 -8.51 3.70
N ALA A 48 -18.81 -8.55 4.11
CA ALA A 48 -19.28 -9.42 5.17
C ALA A 48 -19.08 -10.91 4.83
N GLU A 49 -18.95 -11.76 5.84
CA GLU A 49 -18.72 -13.21 5.69
C GLU A 49 -19.86 -13.88 4.92
N GLU A 50 -21.11 -13.52 5.22
CA GLU A 50 -22.31 -14.04 4.56
C GLU A 50 -22.33 -13.67 3.07
N VAL A 51 -21.96 -12.43 2.77
CA VAL A 51 -21.87 -11.92 1.39
C VAL A 51 -20.75 -12.62 0.63
N HIS A 52 -19.59 -12.82 1.27
CA HIS A 52 -18.47 -13.54 0.67
C HIS A 52 -18.84 -15.00 0.35
N ASN A 53 -19.45 -15.71 1.30
CA ASN A 53 -19.89 -17.10 1.13
C ASN A 53 -20.93 -17.23 0.02
N ARG A 54 -21.85 -16.27 -0.09
CA ARG A 54 -22.79 -16.23 -1.22
C ARG A 54 -22.06 -16.10 -2.56
N HIS A 55 -21.05 -15.23 -2.67
CA HIS A 55 -20.28 -15.10 -3.91
C HIS A 55 -19.51 -16.37 -4.24
N ILE A 56 -18.95 -17.07 -3.25
CA ILE A 56 -18.31 -18.38 -3.46
C ILE A 56 -19.29 -19.36 -4.12
N VAL A 57 -20.51 -19.50 -3.58
CA VAL A 57 -21.53 -20.40 -4.12
C VAL A 57 -21.94 -20.00 -5.54
N LEU A 58 -22.04 -18.70 -5.84
CA LEU A 58 -22.36 -18.21 -7.17
C LEU A 58 -21.23 -18.52 -8.17
N VAL A 59 -19.97 -18.28 -7.79
CA VAL A 59 -18.81 -18.56 -8.65
C VAL A 59 -18.65 -20.06 -8.91
N GLN A 60 -18.92 -20.91 -7.92
CA GLN A 60 -18.92 -22.36 -8.11
C GLN A 60 -19.98 -22.85 -9.12
N LYS A 61 -21.10 -22.13 -9.25
CA LYS A 61 -22.14 -22.42 -10.24
C LYS A 61 -21.81 -21.84 -11.61
N ASP A 62 -21.15 -20.69 -11.64
CA ASP A 62 -20.76 -19.98 -12.85
C ASP A 62 -19.40 -19.27 -12.67
N GLN A 63 -18.36 -19.87 -13.24
CA GLN A 63 -16.99 -19.37 -13.10
C GLN A 63 -16.78 -18.01 -13.78
N THR A 64 -17.65 -17.59 -14.69
CA THR A 64 -17.56 -16.27 -15.33
C THR A 64 -17.77 -15.13 -14.32
N LEU A 65 -18.41 -15.42 -13.19
CA LEU A 65 -18.63 -14.46 -12.10
C LEU A 65 -17.38 -14.21 -11.23
N ALA A 66 -16.33 -15.01 -11.37
CA ALA A 66 -15.11 -14.88 -10.57
C ALA A 66 -14.44 -13.51 -10.73
N SER A 67 -14.40 -12.99 -11.96
CA SER A 67 -13.88 -11.65 -12.27
C SER A 67 -14.78 -10.53 -11.74
N ILE A 68 -16.09 -10.77 -11.60
CA ILE A 68 -17.05 -9.78 -11.10
C ILE A 68 -16.95 -9.64 -9.57
N TYR A 69 -16.84 -10.77 -8.87
CA TYR A 69 -16.78 -10.79 -7.40
C TYR A 69 -15.36 -10.75 -6.82
N GLY A 70 -14.34 -10.94 -7.67
CA GLY A 70 -12.94 -11.00 -7.26
C GLY A 70 -12.63 -12.22 -6.39
N VAL A 71 -13.42 -13.30 -6.51
CA VAL A 71 -13.26 -14.56 -5.77
C VAL A 71 -13.19 -15.69 -6.80
N LYS A 72 -12.18 -16.56 -6.68
CA LYS A 72 -11.98 -17.68 -7.61
C LYS A 72 -12.47 -19.02 -7.06
N CYS A 73 -12.37 -19.22 -5.74
CA CYS A 73 -12.75 -20.46 -5.08
C CYS A 73 -12.95 -20.24 -3.57
N ASP A 74 -13.52 -21.25 -2.91
CA ASP A 74 -13.51 -21.31 -1.44
C ASP A 74 -12.11 -21.61 -0.93
N SER A 75 -11.68 -20.92 0.12
CA SER A 75 -10.42 -21.19 0.78
C SER A 75 -10.55 -22.37 1.75
N ALA A 76 -9.58 -23.27 1.75
CA ALA A 76 -9.50 -24.33 2.77
C ALA A 76 -9.49 -23.77 4.21
N LEU A 77 -9.05 -22.51 4.39
CA LEU A 77 -9.02 -21.84 5.69
C LEU A 77 -10.42 -21.51 6.24
N ASN A 78 -11.44 -21.42 5.39
CA ASN A 78 -12.82 -21.17 5.84
C ASN A 78 -13.43 -22.38 6.58
N LYS A 79 -12.78 -23.55 6.54
CA LYS A 79 -13.19 -24.74 7.31
C LYS A 79 -12.82 -24.65 8.79
N LEU A 80 -12.01 -23.66 9.19
CA LEU A 80 -11.58 -23.47 10.57
C LEU A 80 -12.69 -22.78 11.37
N HIS A 81 -13.00 -23.31 12.56
CA HIS A 81 -14.12 -22.82 13.39
C HIS A 81 -14.05 -21.33 13.76
N TYR A 82 -12.84 -20.79 13.91
CA TYR A 82 -12.62 -19.43 14.41
C TYR A 82 -11.90 -18.54 13.39
N PHE A 83 -11.86 -18.95 12.13
CA PHE A 83 -11.19 -18.19 11.07
C PHE A 83 -12.04 -18.15 9.82
N HIS A 84 -12.11 -16.97 9.20
CA HIS A 84 -12.71 -16.80 7.89
C HIS A 84 -11.90 -15.76 7.11
N VAL A 85 -11.71 -15.96 5.81
CA VAL A 85 -10.81 -15.15 4.98
C VAL A 85 -11.23 -13.68 4.86
N SER A 86 -12.53 -13.37 5.03
CA SER A 86 -13.01 -11.98 5.03
C SER A 86 -12.51 -11.14 6.21
N ARG A 87 -12.12 -11.78 7.32
CA ARG A 87 -11.64 -11.13 8.55
C ARG A 87 -10.24 -11.55 8.98
N GLY A 88 -9.77 -12.68 8.47
CA GLY A 88 -8.54 -13.35 8.92
C GLY A 88 -7.26 -12.92 8.21
N LEU A 89 -7.37 -12.06 7.19
CA LEU A 89 -6.29 -11.65 6.28
C LEU A 89 -6.05 -10.12 6.35
N PRO A 90 -5.46 -9.60 7.44
CA PRO A 90 -5.23 -8.18 7.65
C PRO A 90 -4.34 -7.55 6.56
N PRO A 91 -4.33 -6.21 6.44
CA PRO A 91 -3.30 -5.48 5.72
C PRO A 91 -1.90 -5.82 6.24
N ASN A 92 -0.90 -5.75 5.37
CA ASN A 92 0.50 -5.84 5.76
C ASN A 92 1.08 -4.42 5.80
N PRO A 93 1.33 -3.84 6.99
CA PRO A 93 1.81 -2.46 7.10
C PRO A 93 3.13 -2.21 6.34
N MET A 94 3.99 -3.21 6.20
CA MET A 94 5.24 -3.04 5.47
C MET A 94 4.99 -2.85 3.97
N HIS A 95 4.18 -3.70 3.35
CA HIS A 95 3.91 -3.58 1.91
C HIS A 95 2.86 -2.51 1.59
N ASP A 96 1.77 -2.47 2.36
CA ASP A 96 0.65 -1.57 2.07
C ASP A 96 1.00 -0.11 2.44
N PHE A 97 1.58 0.10 3.62
CA PHE A 97 1.86 1.45 4.11
C PHE A 97 3.28 1.90 3.73
N LEU A 98 4.32 1.17 4.12
CA LEU A 98 5.71 1.62 3.93
C LEU A 98 6.18 1.55 2.47
N GLU A 99 5.77 0.53 1.70
CA GLU A 99 6.15 0.41 0.29
C GLU A 99 5.06 0.92 -0.67
N GLY A 100 3.81 0.95 -0.21
CA GLY A 100 2.66 1.38 -1.01
C GLY A 100 2.34 2.87 -0.87
N VAL A 101 1.78 3.26 0.27
CA VAL A 101 1.23 4.62 0.49
C VAL A 101 2.33 5.66 0.71
N MET A 102 3.28 5.38 1.60
CA MET A 102 4.27 6.37 2.03
C MET A 102 5.14 6.93 0.91
N PRO A 103 5.66 6.12 -0.04
CA PRO A 103 6.47 6.64 -1.13
C PRO A 103 5.69 7.60 -2.04
N LYS A 104 4.38 7.38 -2.20
CA LYS A 104 3.50 8.27 -2.99
C LYS A 104 3.28 9.61 -2.30
N ILE A 105 2.95 9.58 -1.00
CA ILE A 105 2.74 10.80 -0.22
C ILE A 105 4.03 11.62 -0.17
N TRP A 106 5.15 11.00 0.17
CA TRP A 106 6.45 11.69 0.22
C TRP A 106 6.90 12.19 -1.15
N GLY A 107 6.67 11.42 -2.22
CA GLY A 107 6.94 11.87 -3.58
C GLY A 107 6.19 13.16 -3.90
N GLU A 108 4.90 13.23 -3.58
CA GLU A 108 4.08 14.42 -3.82
C GLU A 108 4.51 15.61 -2.98
N VAL A 109 4.69 15.41 -1.68
CA VAL A 109 5.12 16.46 -0.74
C VAL A 109 6.45 17.06 -1.19
N LEU A 110 7.46 16.22 -1.45
CA LEU A 110 8.78 16.69 -1.87
C LEU A 110 8.75 17.36 -3.25
N THR A 111 7.91 16.86 -4.17
CA THR A 111 7.70 17.51 -5.46
C THR A 111 7.19 18.93 -5.29
N ASN A 112 6.22 19.12 -4.39
CA ASN A 112 5.67 20.44 -4.11
C ASN A 112 6.76 21.42 -3.60
N PHE A 113 7.60 20.99 -2.65
CA PHE A 113 8.68 21.81 -2.12
C PHE A 113 9.76 22.12 -3.17
N VAL A 114 10.13 21.14 -4.00
CA VAL A 114 11.13 21.31 -5.08
C VAL A 114 10.60 22.27 -6.15
N GLN A 115 9.35 22.14 -6.57
CA GLN A 115 8.73 23.03 -7.56
C GLN A 115 8.60 24.47 -7.05
N ARG A 116 8.36 24.65 -5.74
CA ARG A 116 8.38 25.97 -5.08
C ARG A 116 9.78 26.53 -4.87
N LYS A 117 10.83 25.79 -5.24
CA LYS A 117 12.24 26.11 -5.01
C LYS A 117 12.60 26.31 -3.54
N SER A 118 11.82 25.71 -2.63
CA SER A 118 12.09 25.76 -1.18
C SER A 118 13.20 24.79 -0.77
N ILE A 119 13.39 23.71 -1.54
CA ILE A 119 14.48 22.74 -1.38
C ILE A 119 14.91 22.24 -2.77
N SER A 120 16.13 21.70 -2.89
CA SER A 120 16.52 20.84 -4.01
C SER A 120 16.59 19.37 -3.60
N ILE A 121 16.44 18.48 -4.59
CA ILE A 121 16.60 17.03 -4.35
C ILE A 121 18.02 16.72 -3.90
N ASP A 122 19.02 17.42 -4.43
CA ASP A 122 20.42 17.22 -4.08
C ASP A 122 20.69 17.64 -2.63
N GLN A 123 20.13 18.77 -2.18
CA GLN A 123 20.18 19.20 -0.77
C GLN A 123 19.52 18.17 0.15
N PHE A 124 18.34 17.67 -0.23
CA PHE A 124 17.64 16.66 0.56
C PHE A 124 18.42 15.34 0.63
N ASN A 125 18.92 14.85 -0.50
CA ASN A 125 19.75 13.65 -0.57
C ASN A 125 21.07 13.80 0.19
N HIS A 126 21.69 14.98 0.11
CA HIS A 126 22.89 15.30 0.87
C HIS A 126 22.60 15.20 2.38
N THR A 127 21.50 15.79 2.84
CA THR A 127 21.12 15.76 4.25
C THR A 127 20.79 14.35 4.71
N LEU A 128 20.07 13.56 3.90
CA LEU A 128 19.84 12.14 4.17
C LEU A 128 21.16 11.36 4.28
N ALA A 129 22.10 11.56 3.36
CA ALA A 129 23.36 10.82 3.36
C ALA A 129 24.22 11.10 4.61
N HIS A 130 24.20 12.35 5.08
CA HIS A 130 25.01 12.82 6.21
C HIS A 130 24.29 12.76 7.56
N PHE A 131 23.02 12.37 7.59
CA PHE A 131 22.30 12.17 8.83
C PHE A 131 23.02 11.16 9.73
N ARG A 132 23.09 11.45 11.04
CA ARG A 132 23.85 10.64 12.01
C ARG A 132 23.06 9.39 12.44
N TYR A 133 22.92 8.42 11.54
CA TYR A 133 22.30 7.12 11.84
C TYR A 133 23.06 6.33 12.91
N LYS A 134 22.34 5.75 13.88
CA LYS A 134 22.91 5.00 15.01
C LYS A 134 22.46 3.53 15.01
N GLY A 135 23.28 2.65 15.59
CA GLY A 135 22.94 1.23 15.76
C GLY A 135 22.55 0.54 14.45
N THR A 136 21.45 -0.21 14.48
CA THR A 136 20.91 -0.95 13.33
C THR A 136 20.44 -0.07 12.17
N ASP A 137 20.30 1.24 12.39
CA ASP A 137 19.82 2.19 11.37
C ASP A 137 20.85 2.38 10.24
N LYS A 138 22.14 2.16 10.53
CA LYS A 138 23.21 2.29 9.53
C LYS A 138 23.04 1.32 8.35
N ALA A 139 22.44 0.15 8.60
CA ALA A 139 22.18 -0.85 7.57
C ALA A 139 20.90 -0.56 6.77
N LYS A 140 20.05 0.36 7.24
CA LYS A 140 18.73 0.68 6.68
C LYS A 140 18.67 2.11 6.14
N LYS A 141 19.81 2.66 5.76
CA LYS A 141 19.89 4.01 5.23
C LYS A 141 19.01 4.15 3.98
N PRO A 142 18.22 5.23 3.88
CA PRO A 142 17.45 5.51 2.67
C PRO A 142 18.36 5.62 1.45
N SER A 143 17.92 5.05 0.33
CA SER A 143 18.53 5.28 -0.97
C SER A 143 18.31 6.73 -1.42
N PRO A 144 19.20 7.30 -2.24
CA PRO A 144 18.97 8.63 -2.82
C PRO A 144 17.65 8.69 -3.60
N LEU A 145 16.92 9.79 -3.42
CA LEU A 145 15.71 10.10 -4.16
C LEU A 145 16.07 10.59 -5.57
N THR A 146 15.16 10.39 -6.53
CA THR A 146 15.40 10.77 -7.92
C THR A 146 14.25 11.60 -8.47
N TRP A 147 14.50 12.43 -9.48
CA TRP A 147 13.43 13.10 -10.23
C TRP A 147 13.06 12.27 -11.45
N LYS A 148 11.78 11.92 -11.61
CA LYS A 148 11.27 11.19 -12.79
C LYS A 148 9.89 11.69 -13.17
N SER A 149 9.69 11.92 -14.46
CA SER A 149 8.39 12.31 -15.02
C SER A 149 7.73 13.52 -14.33
N GLY A 150 8.53 14.51 -13.93
CA GLY A 150 8.03 15.72 -13.27
C GLY A 150 7.74 15.61 -11.76
N GLN A 151 8.11 14.48 -11.14
CA GLN A 151 7.88 14.23 -9.72
C GLN A 151 9.12 13.62 -9.05
N VAL A 152 9.27 13.87 -7.75
CA VAL A 152 10.21 13.16 -6.88
C VAL A 152 9.75 11.72 -6.73
N CYS A 153 10.62 10.80 -7.14
CA CYS A 153 10.43 9.36 -7.04
C CYS A 153 11.15 8.83 -5.79
N VAL A 154 10.36 8.35 -4.84
CA VAL A 154 10.83 7.71 -3.61
C VAL A 154 10.83 6.21 -3.80
N LYS A 155 12.01 5.59 -3.96
CA LYS A 155 12.16 4.14 -4.08
C LYS A 155 12.93 3.61 -2.88
N GLN A 156 12.20 3.09 -1.90
CA GLN A 156 12.73 2.57 -0.66
C GLN A 156 12.10 1.21 -0.36
N THR A 157 12.87 0.31 0.25
CA THR A 157 12.29 -0.87 0.92
C THR A 157 11.50 -0.42 2.15
N ALA A 158 10.61 -1.26 2.69
CA ALA A 158 9.89 -0.96 3.93
C ALA A 158 10.84 -0.52 5.06
N SER A 159 11.98 -1.20 5.19
CA SER A 159 12.98 -0.91 6.22
C SER A 159 13.64 0.46 6.06
N GLN A 160 13.81 0.93 4.83
CA GLN A 160 14.39 2.22 4.50
C GLN A 160 13.37 3.36 4.61
N MET A 161 12.10 3.11 4.24
CA MET A 161 11.04 4.13 4.25
C MET A 161 10.67 4.62 5.65
N HIS A 162 10.98 3.84 6.68
CA HIS A 162 10.80 4.22 8.08
C HIS A 162 11.50 5.53 8.46
N TYR A 163 12.64 5.85 7.84
CA TYR A 163 13.42 7.05 8.19
C TYR A 163 12.93 8.32 7.52
N PRO A 164 12.66 8.38 6.19
CA PRO A 164 11.99 9.53 5.60
C PRO A 164 10.73 9.94 6.38
N MET A 165 9.96 8.98 6.90
CA MET A 165 8.83 9.32 7.79
C MET A 165 9.24 9.96 9.12
N LYS A 166 10.26 9.43 9.79
CA LYS A 166 10.65 9.88 11.14
C LYS A 166 11.46 11.18 11.14
N ILE A 167 12.37 11.30 10.19
CA ILE A 167 13.36 12.37 10.14
C ILE A 167 13.16 13.26 8.92
N GLY A 168 12.38 12.85 7.91
CA GLY A 168 12.19 13.65 6.70
C GLY A 168 11.58 15.02 6.98
N LEU A 169 10.70 15.15 7.98
CA LEU A 169 10.18 16.45 8.40
C LEU A 169 11.23 17.33 9.08
N LEU A 170 12.14 16.73 9.85
CA LEU A 170 13.27 17.45 10.46
C LEU A 170 14.27 17.88 9.38
N VAL A 171 14.61 16.96 8.48
CA VAL A 171 15.48 17.20 7.32
C VAL A 171 14.88 18.28 6.41
N LEU A 172 13.56 18.27 6.19
CA LEU A 172 12.85 19.32 5.47
C LEU A 172 12.92 20.66 6.19
N GLY A 173 12.72 20.67 7.51
CA GLY A 173 12.86 21.87 8.33
C GLY A 173 14.24 22.50 8.22
N ASP A 174 15.30 21.70 8.38
CA ASP A 174 16.68 22.14 8.25
C ASP A 174 16.98 22.67 6.83
N SER A 175 16.46 22.00 5.80
CA SER A 175 16.69 22.40 4.39
C SER A 175 15.98 23.70 3.99
N ILE A 176 14.87 24.05 4.66
CA ILE A 176 14.10 25.27 4.39
C ILE A 176 14.69 26.49 5.13
N LEU A 177 15.40 26.27 6.24
CA LEU A 177 16.00 27.34 7.05
C LEU A 177 17.33 27.87 6.46
N GLU A 178 17.90 27.20 5.46
CA GLU A 178 19.14 27.61 4.78
C GLU A 178 18.91 28.48 3.52
N THR A 179 17.67 28.89 3.24
CA THR A 179 17.30 29.86 2.18
C THR A 179 16.89 31.21 2.75
#